data_AF-A0A5D2SJJ6-F1
#
_entry.id   AF-A0A5D2SJJ6-F1
#
_cell.length_a   1.000
_cell.length_b   1.000
_cell.length_c   1.000
_cell.angle_alpha   90.00
_cell.angle_beta   90.00
_cell.angle_gamma   90.00
#
_symmetry.space_group_name_H-M   'P 1'
#
loop_
_entity.id
_entity.type
_entity.pdbx_description
1 polymer ?
#
loop_
_entity_poly.entity_id
_entity_poly.type
_entity_poly.pdbx_seq_one_letter_code
_entity_poly.pdbx_strand_id
1 'polypeptide(L)'
;MEAALAELERVQLQILRRISKLELSHLPQNAEPILSSSPLTNGDASSDVEACLSNILRSNGVNDFIFKRVASDYYDWPLESRRDVLGAASVHHLCKSIVLVNTQALSNVIDCSDRNNSKYYVVVVQYTARFNAETVKNFLYTLNNGKISKKKFNLRLAPEETSIKLTGYEHNAVTCIGMQTDIPVILDEAIVKLDPDFFWLGGGEVDLKLGIRTSEFINFVKPFIVSCSGT
;
A
#
# COMPACT_ATOMS: atom_id res chain seq x y z
N MET A 1 32.77 -24.74 31.69
CA MET A 1 32.08 -23.85 30.71
C MET A 1 31.49 -24.66 29.57
N GLU A 2 32.26 -25.59 28.99
CA GLU A 2 31.84 -26.48 27.90
C GLU A 2 30.66 -27.41 28.24
N ALA A 3 30.64 -28.00 29.45
CA ALA A 3 29.54 -28.87 29.89
C ALA A 3 28.19 -28.14 30.06
N ALA A 4 28.21 -26.85 30.41
CA ALA A 4 27.00 -26.04 30.54
C ALA A 4 26.42 -25.66 29.16
N LEU A 5 27.29 -25.47 28.17
CA LEU A 5 26.90 -25.21 26.78
C LEU A 5 26.27 -26.45 26.15
N ALA A 6 26.87 -27.63 26.34
CA ALA A 6 26.34 -28.89 25.84
C ALA A 6 24.96 -29.22 26.43
N GLU A 7 24.74 -28.93 27.73
CA GLU A 7 23.44 -29.13 28.35
C GLU A 7 22.39 -28.13 27.81
N LEU A 8 22.78 -26.89 27.53
CA LEU A 8 21.90 -25.89 26.92
C LEU A 8 21.47 -26.31 25.51
N GLU A 9 22.40 -26.77 24.68
CA GLU A 9 22.09 -27.28 23.32
C GLU A 9 21.16 -28.49 23.38
N ARG A 10 21.38 -29.39 24.34
CA ARG A 10 20.51 -30.57 24.56
C ARG A 10 19.07 -30.15 24.89
N VAL A 11 18.91 -29.17 25.77
CA VAL A 11 17.60 -28.65 26.18
C VAL A 11 16.92 -27.92 25.01
N GLN A 12 17.65 -27.11 24.25
CA GLN A 12 17.12 -26.41 23.07
C GLN A 12 16.61 -27.39 22.00
N LEU A 13 17.39 -28.42 21.68
CA LEU A 13 16.96 -29.47 20.74
C LEU A 13 15.73 -30.23 21.23
N GLN A 14 15.62 -30.46 22.53
CA GLN A 14 14.46 -31.13 23.13
C GLN A 14 13.20 -30.26 23.05
N ILE A 15 13.32 -28.94 23.23
CA ILE A 15 12.22 -27.99 23.08
C ILE A 15 11.75 -27.92 21.63
N LEU A 16 12.67 -27.78 20.67
CA LEU A 16 12.35 -27.73 19.24
C LEU A 16 11.62 -28.99 18.76
N ARG A 17 12.05 -30.17 19.22
CA ARG A 17 11.35 -31.44 18.92
C ARG A 17 9.93 -31.50 19.48
N ARG A 18 9.69 -30.91 20.66
CA ARG A 18 8.35 -30.86 21.27
C ARG A 18 7.44 -29.89 20.52
N ILE A 19 7.97 -28.73 20.09
CA ILE A 19 7.23 -27.75 19.28
C ILE A 19 6.84 -28.38 17.95
N SER A 20 7.78 -28.99 17.23
CA SER A 20 7.50 -29.65 15.95
C SER A 20 6.44 -30.77 16.09
N LYS A 21 6.47 -31.54 17.18
CA LYS A 21 5.46 -32.55 17.46
C LYS A 21 4.08 -31.94 17.74
N LEU A 22 4.02 -30.81 18.42
CA LEU A 22 2.78 -30.08 18.68
C LEU A 22 2.20 -29.49 17.38
N GLU A 23 3.04 -28.88 16.55
CA GLU A 23 2.66 -28.35 15.23
C GLU A 23 2.06 -29.46 14.34
N LEU A 24 2.70 -30.63 14.28
CA LEU A 24 2.19 -31.80 13.56
C LEU A 24 0.86 -32.32 14.12
N SER A 25 0.62 -32.19 15.43
CA SER A 25 -0.65 -32.60 16.04
C SER A 25 -1.79 -31.57 15.86
N HIS A 26 -1.45 -30.33 15.52
CA HIS A 26 -2.41 -29.24 15.29
C HIS A 26 -2.69 -28.98 13.80
N LEU A 27 -2.06 -29.71 12.87
CA LEU A 27 -2.49 -29.69 11.48
C LEU A 27 -3.87 -30.36 11.36
N PRO A 28 -4.88 -29.69 10.76
CA PRO A 28 -6.19 -30.27 10.54
C PRO A 28 -6.08 -31.49 9.61
N GLN A 29 -6.32 -32.68 10.16
CA GLN A 29 -6.60 -33.88 9.39
C GLN A 29 -8.00 -33.73 8.79
N ASN A 30 -8.10 -33.24 7.55
CA ASN A 30 -9.04 -33.68 6.52
C ASN A 30 -9.03 -32.70 5.34
N ALA A 31 -8.40 -33.09 4.24
CA ALA A 31 -8.75 -32.61 2.92
C ALA A 31 -8.29 -33.64 1.88
N GLU A 32 -9.21 -34.54 1.49
CA GLU A 32 -9.12 -35.19 0.19
C GLU A 32 -9.54 -34.21 -0.92
N PRO A 33 -9.07 -34.41 -2.17
CA PRO A 33 -9.20 -33.42 -3.23
C PRO A 33 -10.51 -33.59 -4.01
N ILE A 34 -11.33 -32.54 -4.09
CA ILE A 34 -12.41 -32.47 -5.09
C ILE A 34 -12.37 -31.12 -5.81
N LEU A 35 -12.15 -31.21 -7.12
CA LEU A 35 -12.41 -30.15 -8.10
C LEU A 35 -13.90 -29.76 -8.07
N SER A 36 -14.21 -28.47 -7.88
CA SER A 36 -15.22 -27.78 -8.69
C SER A 36 -15.33 -26.28 -8.36
N SER A 37 -15.74 -25.57 -9.39
CA SER A 37 -15.75 -24.13 -9.63
C SER A 37 -16.76 -23.29 -8.83
N SER A 38 -16.29 -22.13 -8.35
CA SER A 38 -17.01 -20.87 -8.01
C SER A 38 -17.86 -20.86 -6.72
N PRO A 39 -18.21 -19.67 -6.16
CA PRO A 39 -17.52 -18.38 -6.05
C PRO A 39 -17.16 -18.06 -4.57
N LEU A 40 -16.12 -17.25 -4.36
CA LEU A 40 -15.58 -16.88 -3.05
C LEU A 40 -16.62 -16.17 -2.17
N THR A 41 -17.06 -16.85 -1.11
CA THR A 41 -17.71 -16.24 0.07
C THR A 41 -16.91 -16.55 1.33
N ASN A 42 -16.41 -15.48 1.95
CA ASN A 42 -16.02 -15.29 3.35
C ASN A 42 -15.87 -16.52 4.25
N GLY A 43 -14.65 -16.69 4.77
CA GLY A 43 -14.38 -17.46 5.99
C GLY A 43 -13.01 -18.11 5.98
N ASP A 44 -12.12 -17.61 6.82
CA ASP A 44 -10.90 -18.29 7.30
C ASP A 44 -9.68 -18.29 6.36
N ALA A 45 -9.08 -17.11 6.20
CA ALA A 45 -7.66 -16.98 5.96
C ALA A 45 -7.19 -15.66 6.59
N SER A 46 -6.69 -15.71 7.82
CA SER A 46 -5.75 -14.72 8.34
C SER A 46 -4.45 -14.83 7.52
N SER A 47 -4.55 -14.55 6.23
CA SER A 47 -3.43 -14.33 5.34
C SER A 47 -2.80 -13.04 5.85
N ASP A 48 -1.66 -13.17 6.52
CA ASP A 48 -0.86 -12.03 6.97
C ASP A 48 -0.72 -11.04 5.81
N VAL A 49 -1.36 -9.87 5.92
CA VAL A 49 -1.40 -8.84 4.85
C VAL A 49 0.02 -8.46 4.46
N GLU A 50 0.92 -8.43 5.45
CA GLU A 50 2.35 -8.21 5.25
C GLU A 50 2.96 -9.26 4.32
N ALA A 51 2.68 -10.55 4.55
CA ALA A 51 3.20 -11.64 3.72
C ALA A 51 2.61 -11.58 2.30
N CYS A 52 1.32 -11.30 2.17
CA CYS A 52 0.65 -11.16 0.88
C CYS A 52 1.29 -10.03 0.05
N LEU A 53 1.42 -8.84 0.63
CA LEU A 53 2.02 -7.68 -0.05
C LEU A 53 3.51 -7.89 -0.32
N SER A 54 4.24 -8.51 0.60
CA SER A 54 5.65 -8.87 0.40
C SER A 54 5.82 -9.79 -0.80
N ASN A 55 4.94 -10.78 -0.97
CA ASN A 55 4.98 -11.68 -2.12
C ASN A 55 4.67 -10.94 -3.42
N ILE A 56 3.70 -10.02 -3.43
CA ILE A 56 3.39 -9.19 -4.60
C ILE A 56 4.60 -8.34 -4.99
N LEU A 57 5.23 -7.65 -4.04
CA LEU A 57 6.39 -6.80 -4.28
C LEU A 57 7.57 -7.59 -4.86
N ARG A 58 7.95 -8.70 -4.19
CA ARG A 58 9.06 -9.55 -4.64
C ARG A 58 8.81 -10.17 -6.00
N SER A 59 7.59 -10.64 -6.27
CA SER A 59 7.22 -11.23 -7.56
C SER A 59 7.30 -10.24 -8.72
N ASN A 60 7.20 -8.93 -8.43
CA ASN A 60 7.32 -7.85 -9.41
C ASN A 60 8.70 -7.18 -9.41
N GLY A 61 9.69 -7.78 -8.77
CA GLY A 61 11.08 -7.31 -8.80
C GLY A 61 11.38 -6.13 -7.86
N VAL A 62 10.49 -5.83 -6.91
CA VAL A 62 10.76 -4.90 -5.81
C VAL A 62 11.46 -5.68 -4.70
N ASN A 63 12.68 -5.27 -4.35
CA ASN A 63 13.52 -5.95 -3.36
C ASN A 63 13.85 -5.05 -2.16
N ASP A 64 13.84 -3.73 -2.35
CA ASP A 64 14.16 -2.76 -1.31
C ASP A 64 12.89 -2.15 -0.73
N PHE A 65 12.28 -2.92 0.16
CA PHE A 65 11.14 -2.52 0.95
C PHE A 65 11.21 -3.12 2.36
N ILE A 66 10.51 -2.47 3.29
CA ILE A 66 10.38 -2.92 4.67
C ILE A 66 8.96 -2.68 5.15
N PHE A 67 8.43 -3.63 5.91
CA PHE A 67 7.20 -3.45 6.65
C PHE A 67 7.51 -3.16 8.11
N LYS A 68 6.68 -2.29 8.71
CA LYS A 68 6.81 -1.93 10.12
C LYS A 68 5.44 -1.75 10.75
N ARG A 69 5.19 -2.52 11.80
CA ARG A 69 4.02 -2.32 12.66
C ARG A 69 4.27 -1.18 13.64
N VAL A 70 3.24 -0.36 13.84
CA VAL A 70 3.25 0.79 14.75
C VAL A 70 2.15 0.63 15.80
N ALA A 71 2.22 1.42 16.88
CA ALA A 71 1.22 1.39 17.93
C ALA A 71 -0.16 1.88 17.44
N SER A 72 -1.23 1.49 18.13
CA SER A 72 -2.61 1.84 17.76
C SER A 72 -2.88 3.35 17.78
N ASP A 73 -2.17 4.10 18.62
CA ASP A 73 -2.25 5.55 18.78
C ASP A 73 -1.31 6.31 17.82
N TYR A 74 -0.68 5.63 16.85
CA TYR A 74 0.26 6.22 15.89
C TYR A 74 -0.29 7.47 15.18
N TYR A 75 -1.59 7.50 14.87
CA TYR A 75 -2.22 8.62 14.18
C TYR A 75 -2.54 9.81 15.08
N ASP A 76 -2.40 9.67 16.39
CA ASP A 76 -2.56 10.75 17.37
C ASP A 76 -1.23 11.50 17.60
N TRP A 77 -0.11 10.91 17.19
CA TRP A 77 1.22 11.48 17.40
C TRP A 77 1.56 12.60 16.41
N PRO A 78 2.46 13.54 16.78
CA PRO A 78 3.01 14.50 15.84
C PRO A 78 3.88 13.79 14.77
N LEU A 79 4.09 14.45 13.62
CA LEU A 79 4.79 13.85 12.48
C LEU A 79 6.24 13.49 12.80
N GLU A 80 6.89 14.24 13.68
CA GLU A 80 8.25 14.01 14.16
C GLU A 80 8.35 12.68 14.90
N SER A 81 7.40 12.39 15.80
CA SER A 81 7.35 11.10 16.50
C SER A 81 7.05 9.95 15.55
N ARG A 82 6.20 10.16 14.54
CA ARG A 82 5.94 9.17 13.48
C ARG A 82 7.19 8.89 12.64
N ARG A 83 7.96 9.93 12.32
CA ARG A 83 9.26 9.81 11.63
C ARG A 83 10.21 8.96 12.47
N ASP A 84 10.35 9.28 13.75
CA ASP A 84 11.29 8.63 14.66
C ASP A 84 10.95 7.15 14.85
N VAL A 85 9.67 6.82 15.07
CA VAL A 85 9.27 5.43 15.23
C VAL A 85 9.50 4.65 13.96
N LEU A 86 9.28 5.22 12.77
CA LEU A 86 9.52 4.54 11.50
C LEU A 86 11.00 4.46 11.12
N GLY A 87 11.84 5.36 11.64
CA GLY A 87 13.23 5.52 11.21
C GLY A 87 13.33 6.24 9.87
N ALA A 88 12.36 7.10 9.56
CA ALA A 88 12.39 7.91 8.35
C ALA A 88 13.43 9.05 8.47
N ALA A 89 14.10 9.40 7.37
CA ALA A 89 15.13 10.44 7.39
C ALA A 89 14.58 11.83 7.70
N SER A 90 13.36 12.13 7.24
CA SER A 90 12.63 13.35 7.59
C SER A 90 11.12 13.13 7.61
N VAL A 91 10.36 14.11 8.10
CA VAL A 91 8.89 14.09 8.02
C VAL A 91 8.37 14.12 6.58
N HIS A 92 9.16 14.61 5.62
CA HIS A 92 8.83 14.64 4.20
C HIS A 92 8.88 13.24 3.57
N HIS A 93 9.54 12.28 4.20
CA HIS A 93 9.55 10.87 3.79
C HIS A 93 8.26 10.15 4.19
N LEU A 94 7.42 10.75 5.04
CA LEU A 94 6.12 10.22 5.40
C LEU A 94 5.08 10.64 4.36
N CYS A 95 4.48 9.68 3.67
CA CYS A 95 3.50 9.92 2.62
C CYS A 95 2.15 9.26 2.95
N LYS A 96 1.10 9.77 2.30
CA LYS A 96 -0.25 9.24 2.34
C LYS A 96 -0.76 9.03 0.92
N SER A 97 -1.52 7.97 0.74
CA SER A 97 -2.30 7.74 -0.48
C SER A 97 -3.75 8.11 -0.26
N ILE A 98 -4.31 8.89 -1.17
CA ILE A 98 -5.72 9.30 -1.16
C ILE A 98 -6.40 8.89 -2.46
N VAL A 99 -7.61 8.37 -2.37
CA VAL A 99 -8.41 8.02 -3.55
C VAL A 99 -9.24 9.22 -3.97
N LEU A 100 -9.12 9.60 -5.23
CA LEU A 100 -9.91 10.65 -5.86
C LEU A 100 -10.96 10.05 -6.79
N VAL A 101 -12.09 10.73 -6.89
CA VAL A 101 -13.17 10.47 -7.85
C VAL A 101 -13.34 11.67 -8.76
N ASN A 102 -13.43 11.42 -10.06
CA ASN A 102 -13.82 12.42 -11.05
C ASN A 102 -15.36 12.46 -11.14
N THR A 103 -15.97 13.43 -10.47
CA THR A 103 -17.44 13.52 -10.40
C THR A 103 -18.09 14.06 -11.68
N GLN A 104 -17.30 14.59 -12.61
CA GLN A 104 -17.78 15.10 -13.91
C GLN A 104 -17.28 14.27 -15.10
N ALA A 105 -16.80 13.05 -14.84
CA ALA A 105 -16.45 12.10 -15.89
C ALA A 105 -17.63 11.88 -16.86
N LEU A 106 -17.33 11.56 -18.11
CA LEU A 106 -18.37 11.18 -19.07
C LEU A 106 -19.08 9.89 -18.63
N SER A 107 -20.34 9.71 -19.03
CA SER A 107 -21.15 8.57 -18.59
C SER A 107 -20.58 7.20 -18.99
N ASN A 108 -19.75 7.14 -20.03
CA ASN A 108 -19.04 5.95 -20.47
C ASN A 108 -17.77 5.66 -19.65
N VAL A 109 -17.29 6.61 -18.84
CA VAL A 109 -16.13 6.44 -17.96
C VAL A 109 -16.63 6.04 -16.58
N ILE A 110 -16.82 4.73 -16.40
CA ILE A 110 -17.38 4.16 -15.17
C ILE A 110 -16.31 3.52 -14.27
N ASP A 111 -15.13 3.22 -14.83
CA ASP A 111 -14.10 2.39 -14.22
C ASP A 111 -12.70 3.03 -14.32
N CYS A 112 -11.67 2.20 -14.11
CA CYS A 112 -10.26 2.57 -14.12
C CYS A 112 -9.49 2.02 -15.33
N SER A 113 -10.19 1.58 -16.38
CA SER A 113 -9.59 0.85 -17.51
C SER A 113 -8.67 1.71 -18.38
N ASP A 114 -9.01 2.99 -18.57
CA ASP A 114 -8.16 3.95 -19.28
C ASP A 114 -7.37 4.79 -18.28
N ARG A 115 -6.08 4.50 -18.15
CA ARG A 115 -5.18 5.23 -17.24
C ARG A 115 -5.14 6.74 -17.49
N ASN A 116 -5.41 7.19 -18.72
CA ASN A 116 -5.40 8.61 -19.06
C ASN A 116 -6.73 9.29 -18.74
N ASN A 117 -7.82 8.53 -18.64
CA ASN A 117 -9.17 9.04 -18.42
C ASN A 117 -10.01 8.07 -17.56
N SER A 118 -9.53 7.79 -16.36
CA SER A 118 -10.22 6.96 -15.38
C SER A 118 -11.20 7.76 -14.52
N LYS A 119 -12.20 7.05 -13.98
CA LYS A 119 -13.13 7.63 -12.99
C LYS A 119 -12.46 7.89 -11.64
N TYR A 120 -11.51 7.04 -11.27
CA TYR A 120 -10.79 7.12 -10.00
C TYR A 120 -9.28 7.19 -10.22
N TYR A 121 -8.60 7.86 -9.30
CA TYR A 121 -7.13 7.93 -9.26
C TYR A 121 -6.66 7.83 -7.82
N VAL A 122 -5.54 7.16 -7.57
CA VAL A 122 -4.86 7.24 -6.27
C VAL A 122 -3.77 8.29 -6.37
N VAL A 123 -3.71 9.20 -5.41
CA VAL A 123 -2.65 10.22 -5.34
C VAL A 123 -1.80 9.97 -4.11
N VAL A 124 -0.49 9.87 -4.29
CA VAL A 124 0.50 9.73 -3.22
C VAL A 124 1.21 11.07 -3.03
N VAL A 125 1.06 11.64 -1.83
CA VAL A 125 1.65 12.94 -1.43
C VAL A 125 2.26 12.84 -0.04
N GLN A 126 3.21 13.72 0.26
CA GLN A 126 3.80 13.82 1.61
C GLN A 126 2.76 14.29 2.63
N TYR A 127 2.87 13.85 3.89
CA TYR A 127 1.98 14.28 4.97
C TYR A 127 2.06 15.78 5.23
N THR A 128 3.25 16.36 5.06
CA THR A 128 3.50 17.80 5.22
C THR A 128 2.87 18.65 4.13
N ALA A 129 2.50 18.05 3.00
CA ALA A 129 2.13 18.78 1.81
C ALA A 129 0.60 18.86 1.65
N ARG A 130 0.12 19.97 1.09
CA ARG A 130 -1.29 20.16 0.77
C ARG A 130 -1.55 19.76 -0.68
N PHE A 131 -2.40 18.75 -0.86
CA PHE A 131 -2.82 18.30 -2.19
C PHE A 131 -3.52 19.42 -2.98
N ASN A 132 -3.11 19.59 -4.25
CA ASN A 132 -3.68 20.54 -5.19
C ASN A 132 -4.41 19.81 -6.33
N ALA A 133 -5.73 19.80 -6.28
CA ALA A 133 -6.57 19.15 -7.29
C ALA A 133 -6.48 19.83 -8.68
N GLU A 134 -6.16 21.12 -8.74
CA GLU A 134 -6.14 21.86 -10.01
C GLU A 134 -4.91 21.51 -10.85
N THR A 135 -3.76 21.22 -10.23
CA THR A 135 -2.57 20.78 -10.98
C THR A 135 -2.79 19.40 -11.61
N VAL A 136 -3.37 18.46 -10.85
CA VAL A 136 -3.74 17.14 -11.39
C VAL A 136 -4.76 17.25 -12.52
N LYS A 137 -5.78 18.09 -12.36
CA LYS A 137 -6.77 18.37 -13.40
C LYS A 137 -6.13 18.91 -14.69
N ASN A 138 -5.20 19.86 -14.57
CA ASN A 138 -4.49 20.40 -15.73
C ASN A 138 -3.56 19.36 -16.38
N PHE A 139 -2.94 18.49 -15.57
CA PHE A 139 -2.16 17.36 -16.07
C PHE A 139 -3.03 16.40 -16.88
N LEU A 140 -4.15 15.91 -16.35
CA LEU A 140 -5.06 14.99 -17.05
C LEU A 140 -5.62 15.60 -18.34
N TYR A 141 -5.94 16.90 -18.34
CA TYR A 141 -6.35 17.61 -19.55
C TYR A 141 -5.26 17.58 -20.64
N THR A 142 -4.02 17.84 -20.25
CA THR A 142 -2.86 17.85 -21.15
C THR A 142 -2.55 16.45 -21.66
N LEU A 143 -2.64 15.44 -20.78
CA LEU A 143 -2.45 14.02 -21.08
C LEU A 143 -3.41 13.52 -22.17
N ASN A 144 -4.64 14.04 -22.19
CA ASN A 144 -5.65 13.73 -23.20
C ASN A 144 -5.56 14.60 -24.48
N ASN A 145 -4.41 15.27 -24.69
CA ASN A 145 -4.19 16.21 -25.80
C ASN A 145 -5.30 17.26 -25.97
N GLY A 146 -5.96 17.66 -24.88
CA GLY A 146 -7.08 18.60 -24.91
C GLY A 146 -8.36 18.11 -25.58
N LYS A 147 -8.46 16.81 -25.95
CA LYS A 147 -9.67 16.21 -26.54
C LYS A 147 -10.85 16.23 -25.59
N ILE A 148 -10.58 16.10 -24.29
CA ILE A 148 -11.58 16.14 -23.22
C ILE A 148 -11.60 17.54 -22.63
N SER A 149 -12.77 18.15 -22.50
CA SER A 149 -12.90 19.47 -21.88
C SER A 149 -12.43 19.48 -20.42
N LYS A 150 -11.70 20.51 -20.00
CA LYS A 150 -11.29 20.72 -18.60
C LYS A 150 -12.43 20.60 -17.58
N LYS A 151 -13.67 20.94 -17.98
CA LYS A 151 -14.86 20.85 -17.13
C LYS A 151 -15.21 19.41 -16.73
N LYS A 152 -14.78 18.42 -17.53
CA LYS A 152 -15.00 17.00 -17.29
C LYS A 152 -14.02 16.36 -16.32
N PHE A 153 -13.07 17.15 -15.81
CA PHE A 153 -12.14 16.74 -14.76
C PHE A 153 -12.47 17.53 -13.50
N ASN A 154 -13.30 16.95 -12.62
CA ASN A 154 -13.60 17.49 -11.31
C ASN A 154 -13.23 16.46 -10.24
N LEU A 155 -11.96 16.50 -9.82
CA LEU A 155 -11.41 15.58 -8.85
C LEU A 155 -11.81 15.99 -7.42
N ARG A 156 -12.43 15.05 -6.72
CA ARG A 156 -12.83 15.16 -5.31
C ARG A 156 -12.32 13.95 -4.55
N LEU A 157 -12.18 14.06 -3.23
CA LEU A 157 -11.89 12.90 -2.40
C LEU A 157 -13.03 11.89 -2.53
N ALA A 158 -12.70 10.62 -2.77
CA ALA A 158 -13.70 9.57 -2.82
C ALA A 158 -14.30 9.35 -1.42
N PRO A 159 -15.61 9.04 -1.32
CA PRO A 159 -16.20 8.57 -0.07
C PRO A 159 -15.46 7.34 0.46
N GLU A 160 -15.39 7.19 1.78
CA GLU A 160 -14.64 6.11 2.43
C GLU A 160 -15.10 4.72 1.98
N GLU A 161 -16.41 4.47 1.93
CA GLU A 161 -16.98 3.21 1.43
C GLU A 161 -16.51 2.90 -0.01
N THR A 162 -16.42 3.93 -0.86
CA THR A 162 -15.91 3.77 -2.24
C THR A 162 -14.42 3.48 -2.24
N SER A 163 -13.64 4.17 -1.38
CA SER A 163 -12.21 3.91 -1.22
C SER A 163 -11.94 2.47 -0.78
N ILE A 164 -12.68 1.98 0.23
CA ILE A 164 -12.57 0.61 0.74
C ILE A 164 -12.92 -0.38 -0.36
N LYS A 165 -14.02 -0.16 -1.09
CA LYS A 165 -14.45 -1.06 -2.17
C LYS A 165 -13.43 -1.14 -3.32
N LEU A 166 -12.81 -0.01 -3.67
CA LEU A 166 -11.87 0.03 -4.80
C LEU A 166 -10.47 -0.47 -4.42
N THR A 167 -9.99 -0.10 -3.23
CA THR A 167 -8.63 -0.42 -2.79
C THR A 167 -8.56 -1.72 -2.00
N GLY A 168 -9.61 -2.07 -1.29
CA GLY A 168 -9.62 -3.15 -0.30
C GLY A 168 -9.07 -2.76 1.08
N TYR A 169 -8.75 -1.48 1.28
CA TYR A 169 -8.13 -0.99 2.51
C TYR A 169 -8.99 0.07 3.19
N GLU A 170 -9.03 0.01 4.52
CA GLU A 170 -9.70 0.98 5.36
C GLU A 170 -8.98 2.34 5.36
N HIS A 171 -9.63 3.35 5.94
CA HIS A 171 -9.00 4.63 6.18
C HIS A 171 -7.66 4.44 6.92
N ASN A 172 -6.66 5.24 6.55
CA ASN A 172 -5.28 5.14 7.06
C ASN A 172 -4.47 3.88 6.69
N ALA A 173 -5.11 2.84 6.14
CA ALA A 173 -4.46 1.61 5.69
C ALA A 173 -4.13 1.61 4.19
N VAL A 174 -4.72 2.54 3.42
CA VAL A 174 -4.62 2.58 1.95
C VAL A 174 -3.16 2.53 1.49
N THR A 175 -2.91 1.62 0.55
CA THR A 175 -1.65 1.48 -0.17
C THR A 175 -1.91 1.34 -1.67
N CYS A 176 -0.87 1.51 -2.48
CA CYS A 176 -0.97 1.39 -3.94
C CYS A 176 -0.68 -0.03 -4.44
N ILE A 177 -0.48 -0.99 -3.54
CA ILE A 177 -0.05 -2.36 -3.83
C ILE A 177 -1.19 -3.30 -3.47
N GLY A 178 -1.49 -4.30 -4.31
CA GLY A 178 -2.50 -5.31 -3.99
C GLY A 178 -3.94 -4.79 -3.92
N MET A 179 -4.23 -3.65 -4.56
CA MET A 179 -5.59 -3.10 -4.58
C MET A 179 -6.58 -4.03 -5.29
N GLN A 180 -7.85 -4.03 -4.83
CA GLN A 180 -8.92 -4.81 -5.48
C GLN A 180 -9.21 -4.37 -6.93
N THR A 181 -9.01 -3.09 -7.22
CA THR A 181 -9.11 -2.51 -8.55
C THR A 181 -7.74 -1.94 -8.96
N ASP A 182 -7.36 -2.13 -10.23
CA ASP A 182 -6.17 -1.48 -10.79
C ASP A 182 -6.47 0.02 -11.04
N ILE A 183 -6.26 0.84 -10.01
CA ILE A 183 -6.49 2.29 -10.04
C ILE A 183 -5.19 2.99 -10.48
N PRO A 184 -5.22 3.87 -11.50
CA PRO A 184 -4.04 4.63 -11.88
C PRO A 184 -3.51 5.48 -10.74
N VAL A 185 -2.21 5.38 -10.51
CA VAL A 185 -1.51 6.09 -9.43
C VAL A 185 -0.86 7.35 -9.96
N ILE A 186 -0.97 8.42 -9.19
CA ILE A 186 -0.28 9.69 -9.38
C ILE A 186 0.67 9.87 -8.19
N LEU A 187 1.96 10.02 -8.46
CA LEU A 187 2.99 10.24 -7.48
C LEU A 187 3.43 11.69 -7.52
N ASP A 188 3.47 12.33 -6.35
CA ASP A 188 3.92 13.70 -6.26
C ASP A 188 5.40 13.83 -6.58
N GLU A 189 5.76 14.82 -7.40
CA GLU A 189 7.13 15.04 -7.86
C GLU A 189 8.10 15.28 -6.69
N ALA A 190 7.63 15.87 -5.58
CA ALA A 190 8.42 16.09 -4.38
C ALA A 190 8.93 14.77 -3.76
N ILE A 191 8.19 13.67 -3.90
CA ILE A 191 8.59 12.35 -3.40
C ILE A 191 9.74 11.78 -4.24
N VAL A 192 9.70 11.99 -5.56
CA VAL A 192 10.76 11.56 -6.49
C VAL A 192 12.09 12.29 -6.21
N LYS A 193 12.02 13.48 -5.59
CA LYS A 193 13.17 14.33 -5.25
C LYS A 193 13.70 14.07 -3.83
N LEU A 194 13.15 13.10 -3.09
CA LEU A 194 13.60 12.80 -1.74
C LEU A 194 15.03 12.26 -1.73
N ASP A 195 15.78 12.69 -0.72
CA ASP A 195 17.07 12.12 -0.35
C ASP A 195 17.05 11.78 1.14
N PRO A 196 17.29 10.52 1.54
CA PRO A 196 17.50 9.33 0.69
C PRO A 196 16.27 8.97 -0.16
N ASP A 197 16.52 8.22 -1.24
CA ASP A 197 15.53 7.69 -2.21
C ASP A 197 14.64 6.60 -1.59
N PHE A 198 13.82 6.99 -0.63
CA PHE A 198 12.97 6.09 0.14
C PHE A 198 11.78 6.87 0.68
N PHE A 199 10.62 6.24 0.83
CA PHE A 199 9.49 6.88 1.51
C PHE A 199 8.59 5.84 2.17
N TRP A 200 7.74 6.32 3.07
CA TRP A 200 6.79 5.52 3.85
C TRP A 200 5.36 5.83 3.43
N LEU A 201 4.53 4.80 3.33
CA LEU A 201 3.09 4.90 3.06
C LEU A 201 2.30 3.86 3.88
N GLY A 202 0.97 3.84 3.73
CA GLY A 202 0.14 2.79 4.31
C GLY A 202 0.57 1.40 3.84
N GLY A 203 0.51 0.42 4.73
CA GLY A 203 0.93 -0.95 4.49
C GLY A 203 -0.21 -1.94 4.26
N GLY A 204 -1.44 -1.49 4.03
CA GLY A 204 -2.62 -2.35 3.87
C GLY A 204 -3.37 -2.63 5.17
N GLU A 205 -2.81 -2.28 6.33
CA GLU A 205 -3.50 -2.26 7.62
C GLU A 205 -3.23 -0.93 8.35
N VAL A 206 -4.09 -0.59 9.31
CA VAL A 206 -4.00 0.70 10.02
C VAL A 206 -2.71 0.80 10.84
N ASP A 207 -2.24 -0.29 11.42
CA ASP A 207 -1.00 -0.37 12.19
C ASP A 207 0.21 -0.77 11.32
N LEU A 208 0.03 -1.11 10.05
CA LEU A 208 1.10 -1.53 9.16
C LEU A 208 1.56 -0.38 8.25
N LYS A 209 2.88 -0.19 8.15
CA LYS A 209 3.51 0.81 7.29
C LYS A 209 4.48 0.15 6.34
N LEU A 210 4.43 0.56 5.07
CA LEU A 210 5.33 0.12 4.02
C LEU A 210 6.35 1.22 3.77
N GLY A 211 7.61 0.92 4.00
CA GLY A 211 8.74 1.70 3.51
C GLY A 211 9.23 1.09 2.21
N ILE A 212 9.45 1.90 1.17
CA ILE A 212 9.89 1.42 -0.14
C ILE A 212 10.82 2.42 -0.82
N ARG A 213 11.81 1.90 -1.56
CA ARG A 213 12.68 2.69 -2.43
C ARG A 213 11.86 3.33 -3.55
N THR A 214 11.98 4.65 -3.74
CA THR A 214 11.12 5.37 -4.70
C THR A 214 11.33 4.87 -6.13
N SER A 215 12.58 4.62 -6.53
CA SER A 215 12.86 4.10 -7.88
C SER A 215 12.18 2.76 -8.16
N GLU A 216 12.16 1.83 -7.19
CA GLU A 216 11.51 0.52 -7.35
C GLU A 216 9.99 0.65 -7.36
N PHE A 217 9.44 1.50 -6.49
CA PHE A 217 8.01 1.83 -6.52
C PHE A 217 7.59 2.37 -7.89
N ILE A 218 8.36 3.30 -8.47
CA ILE A 218 8.07 3.87 -9.80
C ILE A 218 8.13 2.79 -10.88
N ASN A 219 9.13 1.91 -10.85
CA ASN A 219 9.26 0.84 -11.85
C ASN A 219 8.11 -0.16 -11.81
N PHE A 220 7.65 -0.50 -10.60
CA PHE A 220 6.55 -1.44 -10.40
C PHE A 220 5.18 -0.82 -10.68
N VAL A 221 4.84 0.27 -9.98
CA VAL A 221 3.50 0.90 -10.02
C VAL A 221 3.31 1.72 -11.29
N LYS A 222 4.41 2.18 -11.91
CA LYS A 222 4.42 3.05 -13.09
C LYS A 222 3.55 4.29 -12.91
N PRO A 223 3.65 5.05 -11.80
CA PRO A 223 2.75 6.16 -11.54
C PRO A 223 2.94 7.31 -12.54
N PHE A 224 1.92 8.16 -12.69
CA PHE A 224 2.12 9.48 -13.29
C PHE A 224 2.85 10.39 -12.30
N ILE A 225 3.97 10.98 -12.71
CA ILE A 225 4.71 11.92 -11.87
C ILE A 225 4.17 13.33 -12.13
N VAL A 226 3.62 13.96 -11.08
CA VAL A 226 2.97 15.27 -11.19
C VAL A 226 3.32 16.11 -9.98
N SER A 227 3.63 17.40 -10.16
CA SER A 227 3.70 18.35 -9.05
C SER A 227 2.27 18.64 -8.56
N CYS A 228 1.83 17.85 -7.58
CA CYS A 228 0.46 17.84 -7.07
C CYS A 228 0.35 18.28 -5.60
N SER A 229 1.46 18.70 -5.02
CA SER A 229 1.50 19.42 -3.76
C SER A 229 2.04 20.85 -3.92
N GLY A 230 1.60 21.73 -3.01
CA GLY A 230 2.17 23.07 -2.85
C GLY A 230 2.97 23.16 -1.56
N THR A 231 4.06 23.94 -1.59
CA THR A 231 4.78 24.45 -0.41
C THR A 231 3.99 25.57 0.26
#